data_AF-A0A3D3PBE1-F1
#
_entry.id   AF-A0A3D3PBE1-F1
#
_cell.length_a   1.000
_cell.length_b   1.000
_cell.length_c   1.000
_cell.angle_alpha   90.00
_cell.angle_beta   90.00
_cell.angle_gamma   90.00
#
_symmetry.space_group_name_H-M   'P 1'
#
loop_
_entity.id
_entity.type
_entity.pdbx_description
1 polymer ?
#
loop_
_entity_poly.entity_id
_entity_poly.type
_entity_poly.pdbx_seq_one_letter_code
_entity_poly.pdbx_strand_id
1 'polypeptide(L)' 'TQHDDFDTEKAMQDKIKKDIIAILIPRVKAQLTPELQKLFTDSIKYHINPTGKFVIGGPHGDTGLTGRKI' A
#
# COMPACT_ATOMS: atom_id res chain seq x y z
N THR A 1 -0.91 1.61 -3.80
CA THR A 1 0.27 1.15 -4.55
C THR A 1 -0.11 0.96 -6.01
N GLN A 2 0.85 1.18 -6.92
CA GLN A 2 0.68 0.84 -8.33
C GLN A 2 0.48 -0.68 -8.50
N HIS A 3 -0.28 -1.11 -9.50
CA HIS A 3 -0.56 -2.52 -9.80
C HIS A 3 -0.93 -2.73 -11.27
N ASP A 4 -0.88 -3.98 -11.75
CA ASP A 4 -1.32 -4.33 -13.11
C ASP A 4 -2.85 -4.20 -13.26
N ASP A 5 -3.34 -4.05 -14.50
CA ASP A 5 -4.78 -4.06 -14.81
C ASP A 5 -5.24 -5.49 -15.10
N PHE A 6 -5.44 -6.27 -14.03
CA PHE A 6 -5.67 -7.71 -14.10
C PHE A 6 -7.14 -8.13 -13.90
N ASP A 7 -8.03 -7.22 -13.52
CA ASP A 7 -9.45 -7.50 -13.28
C ASP A 7 -10.28 -6.20 -13.28
N THR A 8 -11.57 -6.31 -12.96
CA THR A 8 -12.47 -5.20 -12.62
C THR A 8 -11.94 -4.41 -11.42
N GLU A 9 -12.22 -3.10 -11.39
CA GLU A 9 -11.73 -2.20 -10.33
C GLU A 9 -12.04 -2.71 -8.92
N LYS A 10 -13.28 -3.13 -8.69
CA LYS A 10 -13.72 -3.64 -7.39
C LYS A 10 -12.95 -4.91 -7.00
N ALA A 11 -12.80 -5.86 -7.91
CA ALA A 11 -12.10 -7.12 -7.64
C ALA A 11 -10.61 -6.88 -7.35
N MET A 12 -9.95 -6.01 -8.13
CA MET A 12 -8.56 -5.61 -7.88
C MET A 12 -8.43 -4.93 -6.51
N GLN A 13 -9.29 -3.97 -6.20
CA GLN A 13 -9.28 -3.24 -4.95
C GLN A 13 -9.46 -4.15 -3.74
N ASP A 14 -10.42 -5.08 -3.80
CA ASP A 14 -10.68 -6.07 -2.75
C ASP A 14 -9.48 -7.00 -2.54
N LYS A 15 -8.88 -7.48 -3.64
CA LYS A 15 -7.68 -8.34 -3.60
C LYS A 15 -6.48 -7.62 -3.01
N ILE A 16 -6.15 -6.43 -3.51
CA ILE A 16 -5.01 -5.63 -3.03
C ILE A 16 -5.20 -5.28 -1.56
N LYS A 17 -6.40 -4.88 -1.15
CA LYS A 17 -6.70 -4.57 0.25
C LYS A 17 -6.45 -5.78 1.15
N LYS A 18 -6.94 -6.96 0.75
CA LYS A 18 -6.72 -8.21 1.47
C LYS A 18 -5.23 -8.56 1.55
N ASP A 19 -4.51 -8.50 0.44
CA ASP A 19 -3.11 -8.91 0.38
C ASP A 19 -2.22 -7.95 1.21
N ILE A 20 -2.49 -6.64 1.20
CA ILE A 20 -1.77 -5.69 2.05
C ILE A 20 -1.99 -5.99 3.53
N ILE A 21 -3.25 -6.20 3.97
CA ILE A 21 -3.57 -6.43 5.39
C ILE A 21 -3.09 -7.79 5.86
N ALA A 22 -3.27 -8.85 5.07
CA ALA A 22 -2.99 -10.21 5.48
C ALA A 22 -1.52 -10.62 5.28
N ILE A 23 -0.81 -9.98 4.35
CA ILE A 23 0.55 -10.38 3.97
C ILE A 23 1.56 -9.29 4.34
N LEU A 24 1.38 -8.06 3.85
CA LEU A 24 2.39 -7.01 4.03
C LEU A 24 2.46 -6.51 5.47
N ILE A 25 1.33 -6.13 6.07
CA ILE A 25 1.29 -5.56 7.41
C ILE A 25 1.92 -6.50 8.47
N PRO A 26 1.62 -7.82 8.50
CA PRO A 26 2.26 -8.74 9.44
C PRO A 26 3.76 -8.87 9.20
N ARG A 27 4.20 -8.93 7.93
CA ARG A 27 5.63 -9.01 7.58
C ARG A 27 6.40 -7.77 8.03
N VAL A 28 5.81 -6.58 7.92
CA VAL A 28 6.42 -5.34 8.42
C VAL A 28 6.45 -5.33 9.94
N LYS A 29 5.31 -5.61 10.59
CA LYS A 29 5.21 -5.64 12.06
C LYS A 29 6.24 -6.58 12.69
N ALA A 30 6.46 -7.75 12.10
CA ALA A 30 7.44 -8.74 12.58
C ALA A 30 8.90 -8.25 12.55
N GLN A 31 9.23 -7.24 11.74
CA GLN A 31 10.57 -6.66 11.64
C GLN A 31 10.82 -5.51 12.63
N LEU A 32 9.79 -5.07 13.36
CA LEU A 32 9.87 -3.92 14.27
C LEU A 32 10.19 -4.34 15.70
N THR A 33 10.72 -3.40 16.49
CA THR A 33 10.96 -3.64 17.92
C THR A 33 9.64 -3.86 18.68
N PRO A 34 9.65 -4.55 19.83
CA PRO A 34 8.44 -4.80 20.61
C PRO A 34 7.65 -3.54 20.96
N GLU A 35 8.33 -2.42 21.21
CA GLU A 35 7.69 -1.12 21.52
C GLU A 35 6.88 -0.61 20.34
N LEU A 36 7.41 -0.73 19.12
CA LEU A 36 6.73 -0.34 17.89
C LEU A 36 5.62 -1.32 17.51
N GLN A 37 5.81 -2.61 17.76
CA GLN A 37 4.76 -3.61 17.53
C GLN A 37 3.49 -3.33 18.35
N LYS A 38 3.63 -2.77 19.56
CA LYS A 38 2.50 -2.38 20.42
C LYS A 38 1.67 -1.23 19.83
N LEU A 39 2.23 -0.44 18.90
CA LEU A 39 1.50 0.62 18.21
C LEU A 39 0.52 0.08 17.17
N PHE A 40 0.62 -1.20 16.79
CA PHE A 40 -0.33 -1.87 15.90
C PHE A 40 -1.53 -2.36 16.71
N THR A 41 -2.49 -1.46 16.93
CA THR A 41 -3.75 -1.70 17.66
C THR A 41 -4.91 -2.08 16.74
N ASP A 42 -6.03 -2.49 17.34
CA ASP A 42 -7.27 -2.79 16.60
C ASP A 42 -7.99 -1.53 16.08
N SER A 43 -7.54 -0.35 16.47
CA SER A 43 -8.12 0.94 16.06
C SER A 43 -7.49 1.53 14.80
N ILE A 44 -6.73 0.74 14.03
CA ILE A 44 -6.08 1.21 12.81
C ILE A 44 -7.07 1.22 11.64
N LYS A 45 -7.25 2.40 11.05
CA LYS A 45 -7.96 2.56 9.78
C LYS A 45 -6.99 2.45 8.61
N TYR A 46 -7.07 1.35 7.87
CA TYR A 46 -6.26 1.15 6.66
C TYR A 46 -6.89 1.84 5.45
N HIS A 47 -6.17 2.81 4.89
CA HIS A 47 -6.48 3.45 3.62
C HIS A 47 -5.61 2.85 2.52
N ILE A 48 -6.16 1.89 1.77
CA ILE A 48 -5.44 1.18 0.71
C ILE A 48 -6.08 1.59 -0.62
N ASN A 49 -5.27 2.16 -1.52
CA ASN A 49 -5.72 2.70 -2.82
C ASN A 49 -7.06 3.48 -2.73
N PRO A 50 -7.20 4.44 -1.79
CA PRO A 50 -8.49 5.11 -1.57
C PRO A 50 -8.93 6.00 -2.74
N THR A 51 -8.02 6.33 -3.66
CA THR A 51 -8.26 7.15 -4.85
C THR A 51 -8.59 6.33 -6.11
N GLY A 52 -8.87 5.03 -5.95
CA GLY A 52 -9.21 4.13 -7.07
C GLY A 52 -8.00 3.44 -7.68
N LYS A 53 -8.15 3.02 -8.95
CA LYS A 53 -7.11 2.32 -9.72
C LYS A 53 -5.79 3.10 -9.77
N PHE A 54 -4.68 2.39 -9.65
CA PHE A 54 -3.34 2.93 -9.86
C PHE A 54 -2.55 2.04 -10.81
N VAL A 55 -2.92 2.06 -12.10
CA VAL A 55 -2.29 1.21 -13.14
C VAL A 55 -1.06 1.90 -13.74
N ILE A 56 -1.18 3.19 -14.06
CA ILE A 56 -0.12 4.00 -14.65
C ILE A 56 0.64 4.73 -13.55
N GLY A 57 1.97 4.66 -13.57
CA GLY A 57 2.85 5.28 -12.59
C GLY A 57 4.29 5.38 -13.08
N GLY A 58 5.21 5.74 -12.19
CA GLY A 58 6.61 6.00 -12.54
C GLY A 58 6.79 7.23 -13.43
N PRO A 59 7.90 7.34 -14.18
CA PRO A 59 8.20 8.49 -15.05
C PRO A 59 7.15 8.77 -16.14
N HIS A 60 6.34 7.77 -16.48
CA HIS A 60 5.23 7.93 -17.42
C HIS A 60 4.05 8.68 -16.80
N GLY A 61 3.85 8.57 -15.48
CA GLY A 61 2.76 9.21 -14.75
C GLY A 61 3.15 10.48 -13.99
N ASP A 62 4.45 10.77 -13.83
CA ASP A 62 4.95 11.98 -13.14
C ASP A 62 6.40 12.29 -13.55
N THR A 63 6.85 13.54 -13.33
CA THR A 63 8.24 13.94 -13.56
C THR A 63 9.06 13.88 -12.27
N GLY A 64 10.11 13.06 -12.26
CA GLY A 64 11.09 13.01 -11.18
C GLY A 64 12.21 14.04 -11.37
N LEU A 65 12.62 14.71 -10.29
CA LEU A 65 13.82 15.55 -10.26
C LEU A 65 14.69 15.19 -9.06
N THR A 66 16.01 15.28 -9.24
CA THR A 66 17.00 15.08 -8.17
C THR A 66 16.76 16.06 -7.01
N GLY A 67 16.92 15.58 -5.77
CA GLY A 67 16.81 16.42 -4.58
C GLY A 67 15.37 16.79 -4.16
N ARG A 68 14.34 16.14 -4.71
CA ARG A 68 12.92 16.45 -4.39
C ARG A 68 12.27 15.54 -3.34
N LYS A 69 13.06 14.70 -2.66
CA LYS A 69 12.67 13.80 -1.55
C LYS A 69 13.83 13.58 -0.54
N ILE A 70 14.66 14.62 -0.31
CA ILE A 70 15.75 14.62 0.68
C ILE A 70 15.27 15.11 2.05
#